data_AF-A0AAU4KXP3-F1
#
_entry.id   AF-A0AAU4KXP3-F1
#
_cell.length_a   1.000
_cell.length_b   1.000
_cell.length_c   1.000
_cell.angle_alpha   90.00
_cell.angle_beta   90.00
_cell.angle_gamma   90.00
#
_symmetry.space_group_name_H-M   'P 1'
#
loop_
_entity.id
_entity.type
_entity.pdbx_description
1 polymer ?
#
loop_
_entity_poly.entity_id
_entity_poly.type
_entity_poly.pdbx_seq_one_letter_code
_entity_poly.pdbx_strand_id
1 'polypeptide(L)' 'MSEVKRKGDQFTVDVNEITIPYSSDTYGRRLEPTTPYVGSYRFVFERDGDDWRLVKDLTAQLSK' A
#
# COMPACT_ATOMS: atom_id res chain seq x y z
N MET A 1 11.16 -1.32 2.93
CA MET A 1 11.26 -2.49 3.83
C MET A 1 9.89 -2.71 4.43
N SER A 2 9.34 -3.91 4.32
CA SER A 2 8.01 -4.25 4.82
C SER A 2 8.12 -5.09 6.09
N GLU A 3 7.33 -4.77 7.12
CA GLU A 3 7.31 -5.50 8.39
C GLU A 3 5.97 -6.22 8.54
N VAL A 4 5.98 -7.48 9.01
CA VAL A 4 4.77 -8.27 9.24
C VAL A 4 4.69 -8.67 10.71
N LYS A 5 3.61 -8.29 11.38
CA LYS A 5 3.32 -8.64 12.79
C LYS A 5 2.07 -9.50 12.86
N ARG A 6 2.14 -10.64 13.56
CA ARG A 6 1.01 -11.58 13.71
C ARG A 6 0.35 -11.44 15.07
N LYS A 7 -0.99 -11.44 15.11
CA LYS A 7 -1.80 -11.58 16.33
C LYS A 7 -3.00 -12.49 16.05
N GLY A 8 -2.96 -13.73 16.56
CA GLY A 8 -3.96 -14.74 16.21
C GLY A 8 -3.93 -15.07 14.71
N ASP A 9 -5.09 -14.94 14.06
CA ASP A 9 -5.25 -15.15 12.62
C ASP A 9 -5.12 -13.87 11.79
N GLN A 10 -4.81 -12.74 12.45
CA GLN A 10 -4.59 -11.46 11.80
C GLN A 10 -3.10 -11.15 11.63
N PHE A 11 -2.78 -10.52 10.50
CA PHE A 11 -1.44 -10.08 10.12
C PHE A 11 -1.48 -8.59 9.82
N THR A 12 -0.71 -7.82 10.57
CA THR A 12 -0.45 -6.41 10.29
C THR A 12 0.76 -6.32 9.36
N VAL A 13 0.61 -5.64 8.24
CA VAL A 13 1.63 -5.47 7.20
C VAL A 13 1.91 -3.99 7.01
N ASP A 14 3.16 -3.61 7.23
CA ASP A 14 3.66 -2.26 6.96
C ASP A 14 4.30 -2.23 5.58
N VAL A 15 3.91 -1.29 4.73
CA VAL A 15 4.39 -1.14 3.35
C VAL A 15 5.03 0.23 3.21
N ASN A 16 6.24 0.29 2.67
CA ASN A 16 6.90 1.53 2.29
C ASN A 16 7.16 1.50 0.78
N GLU A 17 6.57 2.44 0.06
CA GLU A 17 6.58 2.52 -1.40
C GLU A 17 7.10 3.88 -1.87
N ILE A 18 7.81 3.90 -2.99
CA ILE A 18 8.07 5.11 -3.76
C ILE A 18 7.25 5.02 -5.04
N THR A 19 6.26 5.91 -5.19
CA THR A 19 5.42 5.95 -6.38
C THR A 19 5.92 7.05 -7.31
N ILE A 20 6.10 6.71 -8.60
CA ILE A 20 6.45 7.63 -9.67
C ILE A 20 5.25 7.73 -10.60
N PRO A 21 4.35 8.72 -10.43
CA PRO A 21 3.18 8.82 -11.26
C PRO A 21 3.60 9.25 -12.67
N TYR A 22 2.90 8.70 -13.65
CA TYR A 22 2.96 9.16 -15.02
C TYR A 22 1.54 9.32 -15.53
N SER A 23 1.31 10.34 -16.33
CA SER A 23 0.07 10.50 -17.09
C SER A 23 0.34 10.24 -18.56
N SER A 24 -0.71 9.86 -19.27
CA SER A 24 -0.69 9.79 -20.73
C SER A 24 -1.79 10.69 -21.27
N ASP A 25 -1.55 11.32 -22.42
CA ASP A 25 -2.60 12.03 -23.15
C ASP A 25 -3.61 11.04 -23.77
N THR A 26 -4.67 11.57 -24.40
CA THR A 26 -5.71 10.75 -25.07
C THR A 26 -5.17 9.92 -26.24
N TYR A 27 -3.93 10.16 -26.68
CA TYR A 27 -3.25 9.45 -27.77
C TYR A 27 -2.19 8.49 -27.25
N GLY A 28 -2.12 8.26 -25.93
CA GLY A 28 -1.17 7.35 -25.31
C GLY A 28 0.26 7.88 -25.23
N ARG A 29 0.49 9.17 -25.51
CA ARG A 29 1.81 9.77 -25.32
C ARG A 29 2.03 9.99 -23.84
N ARG A 30 3.13 9.45 -23.34
CA ARG A 30 3.58 9.67 -21.95
C ARG A 30 3.89 11.15 -21.76
N LEU A 31 3.19 11.78 -20.84
CA LEU A 31 3.51 13.11 -20.35
C LEU A 31 4.68 13.02 -19.37
N GLU A 32 5.34 14.15 -19.12
CA GLU A 32 6.45 14.21 -18.16
C GLU A 32 6.04 13.58 -16.81
N PRO A 33 6.90 12.71 -16.23
CA PRO A 33 6.62 12.12 -14.93
C PRO A 33 6.46 13.23 -13.90
N THR A 34 5.42 13.13 -13.09
CA THR A 34 5.23 14.04 -11.96
C THR A 34 6.23 13.72 -10.85
N THR A 35 6.45 14.65 -9.94
CA THR A 35 7.33 14.47 -8.78
C THR A 35 7.02 13.16 -8.04
N PRO A 36 8.02 12.26 -7.85
CA PRO A 36 7.84 11.06 -7.05
C PRO A 36 7.40 11.39 -5.63
N TYR A 37 6.59 10.51 -5.04
CA TYR A 37 6.22 10.61 -3.63
C TYR A 37 6.51 9.31 -2.89
N VAL A 38 6.78 9.42 -1.60
CA VAL A 38 6.98 8.28 -0.70
C VAL A 38 5.69 8.06 0.08
N GLY A 39 5.19 6.83 0.06
CA GLY A 39 4.02 6.40 0.83
C GLY A 39 4.41 5.37 1.88
N SER A 40 3.89 5.52 3.09
CA SER A 40 3.94 4.51 4.14
C SER A 40 2.52 4.09 4.48
N TYR A 41 2.24 2.80 4.41
CA TYR A 41 0.92 2.22 4.61
C TYR A 41 0.95 1.14 5.67
N ARG A 42 -0.17 0.94 6.38
CA ARG A 42 -0.33 -0.16 7.33
C ARG A 42 -1.67 -0.81 7.12
N PHE A 43 -1.65 -2.10 6.82
CA PHE A 43 -2.84 -2.89 6.55
C PHE A 43 -2.95 -4.04 7.56
N VAL A 44 -4.18 -4.47 7.85
CA VAL A 44 -4.43 -5.71 8.59
C VAL A 44 -5.16 -6.67 7.66
N PHE A 45 -4.61 -7.86 7.51
CA PHE A 45 -5.19 -8.97 6.78
C PHE A 45 -5.62 -10.07 7.74
N GLU A 46 -6.64 -10.82 7.37
CA GLU A 46 -7.11 -12.02 8.07
C GLU A 46 -7.23 -13.16 7.08
N ARG A 47 -7.00 -14.40 7.53
CA ARG A 47 -7.24 -15.58 6.68
C ARG A 47 -8.73 -15.73 6.40
N ASP A 48 -9.06 -16.00 5.14
CA ASP A 48 -10.40 -16.33 4.67
C ASP A 48 -10.33 -17.64 3.86
N GLY A 49 -10.45 -18.77 4.57
CA GLY A 49 -10.17 -20.09 4.01
C GLY A 49 -8.70 -20.25 3.58
N ASP A 50 -8.50 -20.42 2.28
CA ASP A 50 -7.17 -20.54 1.65
C ASP A 50 -6.61 -19.20 1.16
N ASP A 51 -7.36 -18.10 1.30
CA ASP A 51 -6.97 -16.76 0.85
C ASP A 51 -6.81 -15.77 2.03
N TRP A 52 -6.45 -14.53 1.71
CA TRP A 52 -6.30 -13.42 2.64
C TRP A 52 -7.23 -12.28 2.28
N ARG A 53 -7.94 -11.75 3.26
CA ARG A 53 -8.78 -10.57 3.08
C ARG A 53 -8.22 -9.38 3.84
N LEU A 54 -8.16 -8.22 3.19
CA LEU A 54 -7.91 -6.95 3.87
C LEU A 54 -9.09 -6.65 4.80
N VAL A 55 -8.83 -6.49 6.10
CA VAL A 55 -9.86 -6.20 7.11
C VAL A 55 -9.76 -4.80 7.69
N LYS A 56 -8.57 -4.18 7.70
CA LYS A 56 -8.39 -2.79 8.14
C LYS A 56 -7.29 -2.07 7.36
N ASP A 57 -7.53 -0.81 7.04
CA ASP A 57 -6.51 0.16 6.67
C ASP A 57 -6.22 1.04 7.91
N LEU A 58 -4.99 0.98 8.39
CA LEU A 58 -4.49 1.75 9.53
C LEU A 58 -3.47 2.80 9.10
N THR A 59 -3.38 3.11 7.81
CA THR A 59 -2.40 4.05 7.25
C THR A 59 -2.46 5.42 7.94
N ALA A 60 -3.66 5.93 8.24
CA ALA A 60 -3.82 7.19 8.96
C ALA A 60 -3.19 7.21 10.37
N GLN A 61 -2.95 6.05 10.98
CA GLN A 61 -2.31 5.93 12.30
C GLN A 61 -0.78 6.01 12.23
N LEU A 62 -0.21 6.01 11.01
CA LEU A 62 1.23 6.21 10.78
C LEU A 62 1.61 7.70 10.80
N SER A 63 0.65 8.58 10.52
CA SER A 63 0.83 10.03 10.55
C SER A 63 0.77 10.52 12.00
N LYS A 64 1.92 10.83 12.60
CA LYS A 64 2.03 11.60 13.84
C LYS A 64 2.17 13.09 13.52
#